data_AF-A0A957K8S3-F1
#
_entry.id   AF-A0A957K8S3-F1
#
_cell.length_a   1.000
_cell.length_b   1.000
_cell.length_c   1.000
_cell.angle_alpha   90.00
_cell.angle_beta   90.00
_cell.angle_gamma   90.00
#
_symmetry.space_group_name_H-M   'P 1'
#
loop_
_entity.id
_entity.type
_entity.pdbx_description
1 polymer ?
#
loop_
_entity_poly.entity_id
_entity_poly.type
_entity_poly.pdbx_seq_one_letter_code
_entity_poly.pdbx_strand_id
1 'polypeptide(L)'
;MNERWCPGHVFRADLKTGIQLLDDGQVNLWDKGQIVAQAHWEQSAWALWYELAFADLFPQVTYWWFHSAWTQQVRVSRPAGRDANGGLYGYMQFVDEETSAQTWFWDEEQITPPFPPFEDKPGNLPLQLALCRLIVGVVETDDTTPDEWYTTTSLVHRDELALAFPDEWAETWYPALTKSRNMRKAFCVAQGLLSPA
;
A
#
# COMPACT_ATOMS: atom_id res chain seq x y z
N MET A 1 -16.61 18.42 -6.38
CA MET A 1 -16.80 17.03 -6.85
C MET A 1 -17.06 16.19 -5.61
N ASN A 2 -17.94 15.19 -5.65
CA ASN A 2 -18.09 14.26 -4.54
C ASN A 2 -16.92 13.29 -4.55
N GLU A 3 -16.32 13.05 -3.38
CA GLU A 3 -15.27 12.05 -3.24
C GLU A 3 -15.84 10.65 -3.53
N ARG A 4 -15.10 9.84 -4.27
CA ARG A 4 -15.49 8.46 -4.61
C ARG A 4 -14.30 7.54 -4.40
N TRP A 5 -14.46 6.61 -3.47
CA TRP A 5 -13.42 5.67 -3.08
C TRP A 5 -13.74 4.29 -3.63
N CYS A 6 -12.80 3.67 -4.32
CA CYS A 6 -12.99 2.35 -4.92
C CYS A 6 -11.73 1.48 -4.79
N PRO A 7 -11.87 0.16 -4.88
CA PRO A 7 -10.71 -0.73 -4.84
C PRO A 7 -9.86 -0.62 -6.11
N GLY A 8 -8.56 -0.47 -5.93
CA GLY A 8 -7.56 -0.50 -7.02
C GLY A 8 -6.85 -1.85 -7.16
N HIS A 9 -7.25 -2.86 -6.38
CA HIS A 9 -6.63 -4.18 -6.37
C HIS A 9 -7.23 -5.13 -7.42
N VAL A 10 -6.52 -6.21 -7.75
CA VAL A 10 -7.05 -7.29 -8.62
C VAL A 10 -8.32 -7.88 -8.01
N PHE A 11 -9.31 -8.21 -8.85
CA PHE A 11 -10.58 -8.75 -8.40
C PHE A 11 -10.43 -9.95 -7.46
N ARG A 12 -11.07 -9.83 -6.29
CA ARG A 12 -11.13 -10.83 -5.24
C ARG A 12 -12.52 -11.45 -5.20
N ALA A 13 -12.65 -12.69 -5.64
CA ALA A 13 -13.95 -13.36 -5.78
C ALA A 13 -14.65 -13.63 -4.43
N ASP A 14 -13.87 -13.85 -3.37
CA ASP A 14 -14.33 -14.03 -1.99
C ASP A 14 -15.02 -12.78 -1.44
N LEU A 15 -14.46 -11.60 -1.72
CA LEU A 15 -14.99 -10.31 -1.25
C LEU A 15 -15.88 -9.60 -2.28
N LYS A 16 -15.83 -10.04 -3.55
CA LYS A 16 -16.43 -9.37 -4.71
C LYS A 16 -16.07 -7.87 -4.77
N THR A 17 -14.78 -7.60 -4.64
CA THR A 17 -14.18 -6.26 -4.72
C THR A 17 -12.98 -6.28 -5.66
N GLY A 18 -12.63 -5.14 -6.22
CA GLY A 18 -11.46 -4.98 -7.09
C GLY A 18 -11.81 -4.83 -8.55
N ILE A 19 -10.79 -4.85 -9.39
CA ILE A 19 -10.90 -4.65 -10.83
C ILE A 19 -10.76 -6.01 -11.51
N GLN A 20 -11.81 -6.39 -12.25
CA GLN A 20 -11.87 -7.64 -12.99
C GLN A 20 -11.66 -7.34 -14.48
N LEU A 21 -10.57 -7.84 -15.06
CA LEU A 21 -10.35 -7.87 -16.51
C LEU A 21 -10.85 -9.22 -17.04
N LEU A 22 -11.78 -9.19 -17.99
CA LEU A 22 -12.30 -10.36 -18.69
C LEU A 22 -11.51 -10.63 -19.98
N ASP A 23 -11.61 -11.85 -20.51
CA ASP A 23 -10.87 -12.30 -21.69
C ASP A 23 -11.23 -11.51 -22.97
N ASP A 24 -12.40 -10.89 -23.00
CA ASP A 24 -12.87 -10.04 -24.11
C ASP A 24 -12.44 -8.57 -23.97
N GLY A 25 -11.58 -8.26 -23.00
CA GLY A 25 -11.10 -6.91 -22.71
C GLY A 25 -12.06 -6.05 -21.89
N GLN A 26 -13.24 -6.57 -21.49
CA GLN A 26 -14.11 -5.85 -20.58
C GLN A 26 -13.46 -5.72 -19.19
N VAL A 27 -13.48 -4.52 -18.62
CA VAL A 27 -13.00 -4.23 -17.27
C VAL A 27 -14.17 -3.84 -16.39
N ASN A 28 -14.43 -4.63 -15.35
CA ASN A 28 -15.47 -4.35 -14.36
C ASN A 28 -14.84 -3.88 -13.04
N LEU A 29 -15.23 -2.70 -12.57
CA LEU A 29 -14.89 -2.21 -11.23
C LEU A 29 -15.95 -2.70 -10.24
N TRP A 30 -15.55 -3.58 -9.33
CA TRP A 30 -16.40 -4.16 -8.31
C TRP A 30 -16.19 -3.48 -6.96
N ASP A 31 -17.28 -3.08 -6.31
CA ASP A 31 -17.28 -2.65 -4.92
C ASP A 31 -18.43 -3.34 -4.17
N LYS A 32 -18.09 -4.04 -3.09
CA LYS A 32 -19.02 -4.76 -2.19
C LYS A 32 -20.09 -5.58 -2.92
N GLY A 33 -19.68 -6.35 -3.93
CA GLY A 33 -20.58 -7.24 -4.68
C GLY A 33 -21.35 -6.59 -5.82
N GLN A 34 -21.11 -5.31 -6.12
CA GLN A 34 -21.74 -4.60 -7.23
C GLN A 34 -20.71 -4.12 -8.24
N ILE A 35 -21.05 -4.21 -9.52
CA ILE A 35 -20.30 -3.51 -10.58
C ILE A 35 -20.69 -2.04 -10.51
N VAL A 36 -19.73 -1.19 -10.12
CA VAL A 36 -19.96 0.25 -9.93
C VAL A 36 -19.46 1.09 -11.10
N ALA A 37 -18.66 0.50 -11.99
CA ALA A 37 -18.25 1.07 -13.27
C ALA A 37 -17.74 -0.03 -14.22
N GLN A 38 -17.73 0.28 -15.51
CA GLN A 38 -17.21 -0.60 -16.56
C GLN A 38 -16.37 0.21 -17.54
N ALA A 39 -15.35 -0.43 -18.10
CA ALA A 39 -14.47 0.13 -19.11
C ALA A 39 -14.00 -0.99 -20.06
N HIS A 40 -13.12 -0.65 -20.99
CA HIS A 40 -12.51 -1.60 -21.91
C HIS A 40 -10.98 -1.41 -21.92
N TRP A 41 -10.25 -2.53 -21.96
CA TRP A 41 -8.78 -2.57 -21.96
C TRP A 41 -8.29 -3.77 -22.77
N GLU A 42 -7.45 -3.51 -23.77
CA GLU A 42 -6.99 -4.52 -24.72
C GLU A 42 -5.62 -5.11 -24.38
N GLN A 43 -4.90 -4.51 -23.44
CA GLN A 43 -3.57 -5.01 -23.05
C GLN A 43 -3.66 -6.03 -21.90
N SER A 44 -2.50 -6.52 -21.46
CA SER A 44 -2.43 -7.48 -20.36
C SER A 44 -2.96 -6.91 -19.04
N ALA A 45 -3.38 -7.81 -18.15
CA ALA A 45 -3.61 -7.49 -16.75
C ALA A 45 -2.38 -6.79 -16.15
N TRP A 46 -1.18 -7.33 -16.34
CA TRP A 46 0.06 -6.70 -15.85
C TRP A 46 0.17 -5.22 -16.23
N ALA A 47 -0.07 -4.87 -17.49
CA ALA A 47 -0.01 -3.49 -17.97
C ALA A 47 -1.04 -2.59 -17.26
N LEU A 48 -2.26 -3.09 -17.02
CA LEU A 48 -3.32 -2.33 -16.34
C LEU A 48 -2.88 -1.80 -14.96
N TRP A 49 -2.16 -2.60 -14.18
CA TRP A 49 -1.65 -2.20 -12.86
C TRP A 49 -0.26 -1.57 -12.92
N TYR A 50 0.64 -2.08 -13.77
CA TYR A 50 2.01 -1.56 -13.89
C TYR A 50 2.01 -0.12 -14.40
N GLU A 51 1.14 0.20 -15.36
CA GLU A 51 0.99 1.54 -15.91
C GLU A 51 0.04 2.43 -15.08
N LEU A 52 -0.61 1.85 -14.05
CA LEU A 52 -1.67 2.49 -13.26
C LEU A 52 -2.87 2.93 -14.14
N ALA A 53 -3.05 2.31 -15.30
CA ALA A 53 -4.04 2.70 -16.32
C ALA A 53 -5.49 2.61 -15.83
N PHE A 54 -5.76 1.82 -14.78
CA PHE A 54 -7.08 1.78 -14.15
C PHE A 54 -7.56 3.15 -13.66
N ALA A 55 -6.65 4.04 -13.28
CA ALA A 55 -6.97 5.39 -12.84
C ALA A 55 -7.64 6.20 -13.96
N ASP A 56 -7.23 5.97 -15.21
CA ASP A 56 -7.75 6.64 -16.39
C ASP A 56 -8.99 5.96 -16.96
N LEU A 57 -9.10 4.62 -16.81
CA LEU A 57 -10.32 3.89 -17.16
C LEU A 57 -11.52 4.28 -16.29
N PHE A 58 -11.27 4.70 -15.04
CA PHE A 58 -12.31 5.04 -14.08
C PHE A 58 -12.13 6.45 -13.51
N PRO A 59 -12.26 7.50 -14.34
CA PRO A 59 -11.91 8.86 -13.95
C PRO A 59 -12.81 9.45 -12.85
N GLN A 60 -13.96 8.85 -12.62
CA GLN A 60 -14.89 9.19 -11.54
C GLN A 60 -14.40 8.77 -10.14
N VAL A 61 -13.37 7.93 -10.03
CA VAL A 61 -12.78 7.50 -8.76
C VAL A 61 -11.72 8.51 -8.34
N THR A 62 -11.85 9.07 -7.14
CA THR A 62 -10.92 10.08 -6.63
C THR A 62 -9.89 9.48 -5.68
N TYR A 63 -10.22 8.40 -4.97
CA TYR A 63 -9.28 7.66 -4.11
C TYR A 63 -9.35 6.16 -4.36
N TRP A 64 -8.18 5.54 -4.31
CA TRP A 64 -7.99 4.11 -4.47
C TRP A 64 -7.57 3.48 -3.15
N TRP A 65 -8.23 2.39 -2.77
CA TRP A 65 -7.79 1.54 -1.68
C TRP A 65 -7.33 0.18 -2.20
N PHE A 66 -6.38 -0.43 -1.52
CA PHE A 66 -5.80 -1.71 -1.92
C PHE A 66 -5.91 -2.66 -0.75
N HIS A 67 -6.60 -3.79 -0.95
CA HIS A 67 -7.03 -4.72 0.09
C HIS A 67 -8.06 -4.14 1.08
N SER A 68 -7.75 -3.02 1.72
CA SER A 68 -8.63 -2.31 2.66
C SER A 68 -8.45 -0.79 2.56
N ALA A 69 -9.48 -0.05 2.96
CA ALA A 69 -9.45 1.42 3.09
C ALA A 69 -9.06 1.82 4.53
N TRP A 70 -7.91 1.36 5.00
CA TRP A 70 -7.46 1.55 6.37
C TRP A 70 -7.12 3.02 6.64
N THR A 71 -7.72 3.61 7.68
CA THR A 71 -7.40 4.98 8.13
C THR A 71 -7.57 5.07 9.64
N GLN A 72 -6.47 5.18 10.38
CA GLN A 72 -6.49 5.31 11.84
C GLN A 72 -5.26 6.10 12.33
N GLN A 73 -5.10 6.23 13.64
CA GLN A 73 -3.91 6.83 14.24
C GLN A 73 -2.83 5.78 14.47
N VAL A 74 -1.58 6.20 14.25
CA VAL A 74 -0.37 5.42 14.48
C VAL A 74 0.55 6.24 15.36
N ARG A 75 1.22 5.60 16.31
CA ARG A 75 2.30 6.17 17.10
C ARG A 75 3.55 5.36 16.88
N VAL A 76 4.68 6.02 16.60
CA VAL A 76 5.97 5.38 16.32
C VAL A 76 7.01 5.89 17.30
N SER A 77 7.74 4.98 17.94
CA SER A 77 8.82 5.33 18.86
C SER A 77 10.14 5.57 18.11
N ARG A 78 11.11 6.20 18.80
CA ARG A 78 12.53 6.12 18.40
C ARG A 78 13.04 4.67 18.39
N PRO A 79 14.19 4.40 17.73
CA PRO A 79 14.87 3.12 17.89
C PRO A 79 15.06 2.79 19.36
N ALA A 80 14.55 1.64 19.79
CA ALA A 80 14.72 1.12 21.14
C ALA A 80 16.08 0.41 21.31
N GLY A 81 16.67 -0.05 20.20
CA GLY A 81 17.99 -0.66 20.20
C GLY A 81 18.38 -1.21 18.83
N ARG A 82 19.37 -2.09 18.86
CA ARG A 82 19.80 -2.89 17.70
C ARG A 82 19.64 -4.38 18.00
N ASP A 83 19.30 -5.14 16.98
CA ASP A 83 19.27 -6.60 17.04
C ASP A 83 20.70 -7.20 16.93
N ALA A 84 20.79 -8.54 16.95
CA ALA A 84 22.07 -9.24 16.87
C ALA A 84 22.82 -9.04 15.54
N ASN A 85 22.12 -8.65 14.48
CA ASN A 85 22.68 -8.38 13.16
C ASN A 85 22.99 -6.88 12.95
N GLY A 86 22.74 -6.05 13.96
CA GLY A 86 22.96 -4.61 13.91
C GLY A 86 21.79 -3.82 13.32
N GLY A 87 20.69 -4.47 12.93
CA GLY A 87 19.46 -3.83 12.47
C GLY A 87 18.78 -3.05 13.60
N LEU A 88 18.18 -1.90 13.29
CA LEU A 88 17.42 -1.12 14.26
C LEU A 88 16.08 -1.79 14.52
N TYR A 89 15.60 -1.67 15.76
CA TYR A 89 14.20 -1.97 16.07
C TYR A 89 13.62 -0.90 16.99
N GLY A 90 12.30 -0.77 16.93
CA GLY A 90 11.52 0.05 17.85
C GLY A 90 10.07 -0.39 17.85
N TYR A 91 9.18 0.46 18.33
CA TYR A 91 7.78 0.11 18.56
C TYR A 91 6.84 1.00 17.76
N MET A 92 5.73 0.40 17.33
CA MET A 92 4.63 1.06 16.67
C MET A 92 3.33 0.62 17.32
N GLN A 93 2.47 1.58 17.63
CA GLN A 93 1.15 1.34 18.20
C GLN A 93 0.08 1.89 17.25
N PHE A 94 -1.01 1.16 17.13
CA PHE A 94 -2.20 1.58 16.39
C PHE A 94 -3.25 2.06 17.40
N VAL A 95 -4.17 2.93 16.98
CA VAL A 95 -5.07 3.71 17.88
C VAL A 95 -5.83 2.91 18.94
N ASP A 96 -5.99 1.61 18.75
CA ASP A 96 -6.50 0.76 19.81
C ASP A 96 -5.44 0.64 20.93
N GLU A 97 -5.56 1.48 21.96
CA GLU A 97 -4.67 1.49 23.13
C GLU A 97 -4.70 0.16 23.90
N GLU A 98 -5.71 -0.69 23.68
CA GLU A 98 -5.75 -2.05 24.23
C GLU A 98 -4.80 -3.00 23.48
N THR A 99 -4.40 -2.63 22.26
CA THR A 99 -3.41 -3.37 21.49
C THR A 99 -2.00 -2.95 21.92
N SER A 100 -1.23 -3.93 22.40
CA SER A 100 0.20 -3.77 22.71
C SER A 100 0.97 -3.23 21.51
N ALA A 101 1.94 -2.35 21.77
CA ALA A 101 2.86 -1.89 20.74
C ALA A 101 3.58 -3.07 20.09
N GLN A 102 3.68 -3.03 18.77
CA GLN A 102 4.30 -4.06 17.95
C GLN A 102 5.66 -3.59 17.44
N THR A 103 6.59 -4.53 17.24
CA THR A 103 7.95 -4.20 16.81
C THR A 103 8.00 -3.87 15.32
N TRP A 104 8.68 -2.77 14.97
CA TRP A 104 9.18 -2.54 13.62
C TRP A 104 10.68 -2.82 13.55
N PHE A 105 11.16 -3.20 12.37
CA PHE A 105 12.58 -3.47 12.11
C PHE A 105 13.09 -2.65 10.93
N TRP A 106 14.37 -2.29 10.98
CA TRP A 106 15.10 -1.71 9.87
C TRP A 106 16.49 -2.35 9.80
N ASP A 107 16.68 -3.25 8.84
CA ASP A 107 17.99 -3.78 8.46
C ASP A 107 18.51 -3.04 7.23
N GLU A 108 19.83 -2.87 7.09
CA GLU A 108 20.53 -2.25 5.94
C GLU A 108 19.69 -1.26 5.10
N GLU A 109 18.88 -1.79 4.17
CA GLU A 109 17.98 -1.05 3.29
C GLU A 109 16.48 -1.42 3.45
N GLN A 110 16.11 -2.44 4.23
CA GLN A 110 14.72 -2.90 4.36
C GLN A 110 14.07 -2.43 5.65
N ILE A 111 12.88 -1.84 5.50
CA ILE A 111 12.01 -1.48 6.62
C ILE A 111 10.84 -2.45 6.67
N THR A 112 10.64 -3.02 7.86
CA THR A 112 9.54 -3.95 8.15
C THR A 112 8.66 -3.35 9.26
N PRO A 113 7.61 -2.60 8.91
CA PRO A 113 6.62 -2.17 9.89
C PRO A 113 5.73 -3.36 10.29
N PRO A 114 5.19 -3.38 11.52
CA PRO A 114 4.09 -4.27 11.85
C PRO A 114 2.85 -3.85 11.06
N PHE A 115 1.91 -4.79 10.91
CA PHE A 115 0.61 -4.48 10.33
C PHE A 115 -0.40 -4.20 11.45
N PRO A 116 -1.40 -3.34 11.19
CA PRO A 116 -2.53 -3.24 12.09
C PRO A 116 -3.20 -4.60 12.31
N PRO A 117 -3.82 -4.84 13.48
CA PRO A 117 -4.66 -6.01 13.68
C PRO A 117 -5.71 -6.16 12.57
N PHE A 118 -6.02 -7.40 12.20
CA PHE A 118 -7.03 -7.77 11.18
C PHE A 118 -6.75 -7.34 9.73
N GLU A 119 -5.54 -6.84 9.43
CA GLU A 119 -5.05 -6.73 8.05
C GLU A 119 -4.40 -8.04 7.59
N ASP A 120 -4.88 -8.64 6.50
CA ASP A 120 -4.25 -9.85 5.95
C ASP A 120 -2.95 -9.50 5.23
N LYS A 121 -1.88 -10.21 5.58
CA LYS A 121 -0.59 -10.15 4.87
C LYS A 121 -0.62 -11.06 3.64
N PRO A 122 0.07 -10.69 2.55
CA PRO A 122 0.49 -9.36 2.11
C PRO A 122 -0.58 -8.75 1.19
N GLY A 123 -1.01 -7.50 1.40
CA GLY A 123 -2.05 -6.93 0.52
C GLY A 123 -2.11 -5.41 0.42
N ASN A 124 -1.81 -4.69 1.50
CA ASN A 124 -1.94 -3.23 1.53
C ASN A 124 -0.58 -2.53 1.41
N LEU A 125 -0.04 -2.44 0.19
CA LEU A 125 1.27 -1.84 -0.06
C LEU A 125 1.32 -0.33 0.26
N PRO A 126 0.30 0.50 -0.07
CA PRO A 126 0.28 1.90 0.36
C PRO A 126 0.36 2.09 1.86
N LEU A 127 -0.38 1.27 2.62
CA LEU A 127 -0.30 1.32 4.07
C LEU A 127 1.13 1.07 4.55
N GLN A 128 1.78 0.02 4.06
CA GLN A 128 3.17 -0.26 4.44
C GLN A 128 4.10 0.88 4.09
N LEU A 129 3.97 1.47 2.91
CA LEU A 129 4.78 2.61 2.50
C LEU A 129 4.58 3.79 3.45
N ALA A 130 3.33 4.09 3.83
CA ALA A 130 3.03 5.13 4.80
C ALA A 130 3.65 4.83 6.18
N LEU A 131 3.56 3.58 6.64
CA LEU A 131 4.16 3.16 7.91
C LEU A 131 5.70 3.20 7.89
N CYS A 132 6.34 2.79 6.78
CA CYS A 132 7.79 2.94 6.60
C CYS A 132 8.21 4.40 6.62
N ARG A 133 7.46 5.30 5.96
CA ARG A 133 7.76 6.74 5.96
C ARG A 133 7.70 7.34 7.37
N LEU A 134 6.79 6.90 8.22
CA LEU A 134 6.79 7.32 9.63
C LEU A 134 8.05 6.87 10.36
N ILE A 135 8.52 5.64 10.13
CA ILE A 135 9.76 5.12 10.73
C ILE A 135 10.96 5.95 10.24
N VAL A 136 11.07 6.21 8.93
CA VAL A 136 12.11 7.08 8.34
C VAL A 136 12.07 8.47 8.96
N GLY A 137 10.88 9.05 9.12
CA GLY A 137 10.70 10.36 9.75
C GLY A 137 11.22 10.43 11.18
N VAL A 138 11.13 9.33 11.94
CA VAL A 138 11.65 9.27 13.33
C VAL A 138 13.15 8.97 13.38
N VAL A 139 13.69 8.24 12.39
CA VAL A 139 15.07 7.72 12.42
C VAL A 139 16.06 8.61 11.68
N GLU A 140 15.69 9.15 10.52
CA GLU A 140 16.63 9.83 9.61
C GLU A 140 16.34 11.33 9.42
N THR A 141 15.09 11.74 9.27
CA THR A 141 14.78 13.11 8.83
C THR A 141 14.29 14.04 9.94
N ASP A 142 13.96 13.52 11.12
CA ASP A 142 13.30 14.26 12.22
C ASP A 142 11.96 14.91 11.82
N ASP A 143 11.34 14.49 10.69
CA ASP A 143 10.03 14.98 10.21
C ASP A 143 8.85 14.42 11.01
N THR A 144 9.07 13.32 11.73
CA THR A 144 8.08 12.69 12.60
C THR A 144 8.54 12.81 14.04
N THR A 145 7.84 13.61 14.85
CA THR A 145 8.02 13.62 16.31
C THR A 145 7.70 12.24 16.87
N PRO A 146 8.63 11.58 17.57
CA PRO A 146 8.42 10.25 18.14
C PRO A 146 7.36 10.28 19.24
N ASP A 147 6.68 9.15 19.42
CA ASP A 147 5.69 8.92 20.48
C ASP A 147 4.45 9.85 20.43
N GLU A 148 4.24 10.53 19.30
CA GLU A 148 3.01 11.27 18.97
C GLU A 148 2.08 10.47 18.06
N TRP A 149 0.78 10.80 18.10
CA TRP A 149 -0.25 10.16 17.29
C TRP A 149 -0.43 10.84 15.94
N TYR A 150 -0.25 10.09 14.86
CA TYR A 150 -0.41 10.54 13.47
C TYR A 150 -1.56 9.82 12.79
N THR A 151 -2.48 10.57 12.18
CA THR A 151 -3.46 9.99 11.27
C THR A 151 -2.76 9.47 10.02
N THR A 152 -2.91 8.18 9.75
CA THR A 152 -2.32 7.50 8.60
C THR A 152 -3.42 6.84 7.79
N THR A 153 -3.33 6.89 6.47
CA THR A 153 -4.31 6.26 5.57
C THR A 153 -3.62 5.41 4.51
N SER A 154 -4.30 4.34 4.11
CA SER A 154 -3.94 3.52 2.96
C SER A 154 -4.64 3.96 1.66
N LEU A 155 -5.50 4.97 1.74
CA LEU A 155 -6.14 5.57 0.57
C LEU A 155 -5.10 6.37 -0.21
N VAL A 156 -5.02 6.11 -1.51
CA VAL A 156 -4.14 6.85 -2.42
C VAL A 156 -5.02 7.72 -3.30
N HIS A 157 -4.79 9.04 -3.27
CA HIS A 157 -5.47 9.94 -4.18
C HIS A 157 -5.09 9.59 -5.62
N ARG A 158 -6.05 9.71 -6.56
CA ARG A 158 -5.83 9.37 -7.97
C ARG A 158 -4.56 10.01 -8.53
N ASP A 159 -4.38 11.30 -8.28
CA ASP A 159 -3.27 12.08 -8.81
C ASP A 159 -1.93 11.78 -8.12
N GLU A 160 -1.95 11.03 -7.02
CA GLU A 160 -0.77 10.64 -6.25
C GLU A 160 -0.34 9.19 -6.51
N LEU A 161 -1.07 8.43 -7.34
CA LEU A 161 -0.75 7.02 -7.61
C LEU A 161 0.68 6.82 -8.12
N ALA A 162 1.16 7.70 -9.02
CA ALA A 162 2.53 7.62 -9.53
C ALA A 162 3.59 7.95 -8.47
N LEU A 163 3.25 8.79 -7.48
CA LEU A 163 4.12 9.11 -6.35
C LEU A 163 4.10 7.98 -5.30
N ALA A 164 2.96 7.34 -5.09
CA ALA A 164 2.83 6.19 -4.22
C ALA A 164 3.52 4.95 -4.81
N PHE A 165 3.47 4.78 -6.14
CA PHE A 165 4.04 3.66 -6.87
C PHE A 165 4.92 4.15 -8.04
N PRO A 166 6.12 4.67 -7.77
CA PRO A 166 7.03 5.09 -8.83
C PRO A 166 7.67 3.89 -9.55
N ASP A 167 8.07 4.09 -10.80
CA ASP A 167 8.84 3.09 -11.57
C ASP A 167 10.22 2.83 -10.95
N GLU A 168 10.85 3.88 -10.40
CA GLU A 168 12.13 3.83 -9.74
C GLU A 168 12.00 4.36 -8.31
N TRP A 169 12.38 3.54 -7.34
CA TRP A 169 12.42 3.94 -5.94
C TRP A 169 13.75 4.62 -5.63
N ALA A 170 13.72 5.95 -5.54
CA ALA A 170 14.91 6.78 -5.34
C ALA A 170 15.46 6.76 -3.91
N GLU A 171 14.69 6.24 -2.95
CA GLU A 171 15.12 6.18 -1.55
C GLU A 171 16.18 5.11 -1.32
N THR A 172 16.98 5.30 -0.29
CA THR A 172 17.97 4.32 0.17
C THR A 172 17.32 3.09 0.80
N TRP A 173 16.11 3.24 1.35
CA TRP A 173 15.32 2.19 1.98
C TRP A 173 14.20 1.67 1.08
N TYR A 174 13.64 0.48 1.33
CA TYR A 174 12.40 0.00 0.73
C TYR A 174 11.61 -0.88 1.71
N PRO A 175 10.27 -1.01 1.56
CA PRO A 175 9.51 -1.95 2.37
C PRO A 175 9.95 -3.38 2.08
N ALA A 176 10.23 -4.20 3.11
CA ALA A 176 10.72 -5.56 2.94
C ALA A 176 9.83 -6.45 2.03
N LEU A 177 8.54 -6.13 1.93
CA LEU A 177 7.59 -6.86 1.10
C LEU A 177 7.74 -6.62 -0.41
N THR A 178 8.39 -5.54 -0.86
CA THR A 178 8.50 -5.23 -2.29
C THR A 178 9.51 -6.12 -3.01
N LYS A 179 10.55 -6.59 -2.31
CA LYS A 179 11.67 -7.40 -2.85
C LYS A 179 12.31 -6.82 -4.13
N SER A 180 12.02 -5.56 -4.44
CA SER A 180 12.40 -4.87 -5.68
C SER A 180 12.36 -3.37 -5.46
N ARG A 181 13.33 -2.66 -6.04
CA ARG A 181 13.36 -1.20 -6.11
C ARG A 181 12.43 -0.62 -7.19
N ASN A 182 11.78 -1.48 -8.00
CA ASN A 182 10.72 -1.04 -8.90
C ASN A 182 9.37 -1.20 -8.20
N MET A 183 8.79 -0.09 -7.75
CA MET A 183 7.58 -0.13 -6.90
C MET A 183 6.35 -0.58 -7.68
N ARG A 184 6.25 -0.26 -8.98
CA ARG A 184 5.18 -0.76 -9.86
C ARG A 184 5.25 -2.27 -10.05
N LYS A 185 6.44 -2.82 -10.23
CA LYS A 185 6.67 -4.28 -10.28
C LYS A 185 6.27 -4.93 -8.96
N ALA A 186 6.73 -4.38 -7.84
CA ALA A 186 6.37 -4.86 -6.51
C ALA A 186 4.86 -4.80 -6.26
N PHE A 187 4.22 -3.70 -6.70
CA PHE A 187 2.78 -3.51 -6.64
C PHE A 187 2.05 -4.59 -7.44
N CYS A 188 2.42 -4.84 -8.70
CA CYS A 188 1.82 -5.93 -9.50
C CYS A 188 1.98 -7.30 -8.84
N VAL A 189 3.17 -7.62 -8.32
CA VAL A 189 3.42 -8.89 -7.62
C VAL A 189 2.58 -9.01 -6.35
N ALA A 190 2.40 -7.92 -5.59
CA ALA A 190 1.53 -7.89 -4.41
C ALA A 190 0.06 -8.10 -4.76
N GLN A 191 -0.35 -7.81 -6.01
CA GLN A 191 -1.67 -8.13 -6.55
C GLN A 191 -1.78 -9.56 -7.10
N GLY A 192 -0.72 -10.38 -7.02
CA GLY A 192 -0.69 -11.74 -7.55
C GLY A 192 -0.47 -11.83 -9.07
N LEU A 193 -0.04 -10.74 -9.71
CA LEU A 193 0.25 -10.73 -11.14
C LEU A 193 1.67 -11.21 -11.42
N LEU A 194 1.85 -11.97 -12.50
CA LEU A 194 3.15 -12.41 -12.98
C LEU A 194 3.69 -11.43 -14.02
N SER A 195 4.98 -11.09 -13.92
CA SER A 195 5.65 -10.27 -14.94
C SER A 195 5.55 -10.98 -16.28
N PRO A 196 5.20 -10.27 -17.38
CA PRO A 196 5.39 -10.82 -18.71
C PRO A 196 6.88 -11.19 -18.90
N ALA A 197 7.10 -12.29 -19.63
CA ALA A 197 8.42 -12.84 -19.94
C ALA A 197 9.18 -11.99 -20.97
#